data_AF-A0A1F6BIS0-F1
#
_entry.id   AF-A0A1F6BIS0-F1
#
_cell.length_a   1.000
_cell.length_b   1.000
_cell.length_c   1.000
_cell.angle_alpha   90.00
_cell.angle_beta   90.00
_cell.angle_gamma   90.00
#
_symmetry.space_group_name_H-M   'P 1'
#
loop_
_entity.id
_entity.type
_entity.pdbx_description
1 polymer ?
#
loop_
_entity_poly.entity_id
_entity_poly.type
_entity_poly.pdbx_seq_one_letter_code
_entity_poly.pdbx_strand_id
1 'polypeptide(L)'
;MEITGELRELWPMLLVGPENLTDKEIARLLENEDMLKDCAYRAWCNFPHGVNAVKRYRARMKELSALSTEKLQAMRESIARERSRTLAADVNDELDDSFYASPPLDSDEHIIYELLKARNALDAPAAVQSP
;
A
#
# COMPACT_ATOMS: atom_id res chain seq x y z
N MET A 1 9.60 2.36 0.04
CA MET A 1 10.64 2.41 -1.01
C MET A 1 9.93 2.79 -2.28
N GLU A 2 10.06 4.05 -2.69
CA GLU A 2 9.58 4.45 -4.02
C GLU A 2 10.43 3.69 -5.05
N ILE A 3 9.77 2.93 -5.92
CA ILE A 3 10.44 2.34 -7.07
C ILE A 3 10.79 3.53 -7.97
N THR A 4 12.06 3.92 -8.01
CA THR A 4 12.54 4.94 -8.92
C THR A 4 12.23 4.51 -10.36
N GLY A 5 12.01 5.46 -11.27
CA GLY A 5 11.78 5.14 -12.68
C GLY A 5 12.89 4.24 -13.25
N GLU A 6 14.11 4.45 -12.77
CA GLU A 6 15.30 3.67 -13.10
C GLU A 6 15.18 2.20 -12.66
N LEU A 7 14.69 1.90 -11.45
CA LEU A 7 14.52 0.51 -11.01
C LEU A 7 13.47 -0.25 -11.83
N ARG A 8 12.45 0.44 -12.35
CA ARG A 8 11.43 -0.16 -13.24
C ARG A 8 12.01 -0.57 -14.60
N GLU A 9 13.06 0.10 -15.05
CA GLU A 9 13.72 -0.21 -16.32
C GLU A 9 14.74 -1.35 -16.16
N LEU A 10 15.51 -1.35 -15.07
CA LEU A 10 16.61 -2.30 -14.87
C LEU A 10 16.12 -3.70 -14.45
N TRP A 11 15.04 -3.80 -13.69
CA TRP A 11 14.56 -5.11 -13.20
C TRP A 11 14.08 -6.06 -14.30
N PRO A 12 13.29 -5.61 -15.30
CA PRO A 12 12.93 -6.44 -16.45
C PRO A 12 14.14 -6.86 -17.28
N MET A 13 15.16 -6.02 -17.44
CA MET A 13 16.39 -6.36 -18.17
C MET A 13 17.10 -7.59 -17.57
N LEU A 14 17.08 -7.73 -16.23
CA LEU A 14 17.64 -8.90 -15.55
C LEU A 14 16.75 -10.15 -15.62
N LEU A 15 15.43 -9.97 -15.71
CA LEU A 15 14.45 -11.06 -15.56
C LEU A 15 13.87 -11.57 -16.88
N VAL A 16 13.96 -10.79 -17.95
CA VAL A 16 13.33 -11.08 -19.24
C VAL A 16 14.38 -10.98 -20.35
N GLY A 17 14.91 -12.14 -20.75
CA GLY A 17 15.82 -12.27 -21.89
C GLY A 17 17.23 -11.71 -21.66
N PRO A 18 17.94 -12.09 -20.58
CA PRO A 18 19.30 -11.63 -20.31
C PRO A 18 20.30 -11.95 -21.45
N GLU A 19 19.99 -12.95 -22.28
CA GLU A 19 20.76 -13.31 -23.47
C GLU A 19 20.75 -12.26 -24.59
N ASN A 20 19.82 -11.31 -24.55
CA ASN A 20 19.66 -10.28 -25.58
C ASN A 20 20.18 -8.90 -25.14
N LEU A 21 20.83 -8.80 -23.97
CA LEU A 21 21.34 -7.53 -23.47
C LEU A 21 22.47 -7.00 -24.34
N THR A 22 22.39 -5.73 -24.68
CA THR A 22 23.47 -5.00 -25.36
C THR A 22 24.59 -4.64 -24.39
N ASP A 23 25.81 -4.41 -24.90
CA ASP A 23 26.95 -3.99 -24.06
C ASP A 23 26.67 -2.72 -23.24
N LYS A 24 25.86 -1.80 -23.78
CA LYS A 24 25.44 -0.58 -23.07
C LYS A 24 24.50 -0.89 -21.90
N GLU A 25 23.57 -1.81 -22.08
CA GLU A 25 22.66 -2.24 -21.01
C GLU A 25 23.40 -3.03 -19.94
N ILE A 26 24.38 -3.86 -20.32
CA ILE A 26 25.25 -4.56 -19.39
C ILE A 26 26.06 -3.56 -18.55
N ALA A 27 26.68 -2.56 -19.18
CA ALA A 27 27.40 -1.51 -18.45
C ALA A 27 26.50 -0.77 -17.47
N ARG A 28 25.29 -0.38 -17.89
CA ARG A 28 24.30 0.29 -17.04
C ARG A 28 23.86 -0.57 -15.85
N LEU A 29 23.70 -1.88 -16.04
CA LEU A 29 23.36 -2.81 -14.97
C LEU A 29 24.50 -2.93 -13.95
N LEU A 30 25.75 -3.01 -14.41
CA LEU A 30 26.93 -3.08 -13.55
C LEU A 30 27.15 -1.78 -12.76
N GLU A 31 26.93 -0.62 -13.38
CA GLU A 31 26.96 0.69 -12.70
C GLU A 31 25.94 0.78 -11.54
N ASN A 32 24.87 -0.03 -11.58
CA ASN A 32 23.77 -0.04 -10.62
C ASN A 32 23.73 -1.29 -9.74
N GLU A 33 24.79 -2.09 -9.71
CA GLU A 33 24.82 -3.42 -9.08
C GLU A 33 24.36 -3.39 -7.61
N ASP A 34 24.87 -2.45 -6.80
CA ASP A 34 24.57 -2.39 -5.37
C ASP A 34 23.11 -1.99 -5.09
N MET A 35 22.57 -1.02 -5.86
CA MET A 35 21.15 -0.67 -5.77
C MET A 35 20.25 -1.86 -6.11
N LEU A 36 20.61 -2.61 -7.15
CA LEU A 36 19.86 -3.79 -7.58
C LEU A 36 19.92 -4.90 -6.52
N LYS A 37 21.08 -5.15 -5.91
CA LYS A 37 21.22 -6.09 -4.78
C LYS A 37 20.38 -5.69 -3.58
N ASP A 38 20.44 -4.43 -3.17
CA ASP A 38 19.66 -3.93 -2.05
C ASP A 38 18.16 -4.06 -2.28
N CYS A 39 17.71 -3.78 -3.51
CA CYS A 39 16.31 -3.96 -3.88
C CYS A 39 15.91 -5.44 -3.89
N ALA A 40 16.76 -6.33 -4.42
CA ALA A 40 16.55 -7.78 -4.40
C ALA A 40 16.41 -8.29 -2.96
N TYR A 41 17.34 -7.88 -2.09
CA TYR A 41 17.37 -8.29 -0.69
C TYR A 41 16.12 -7.79 0.06
N ARG A 42 15.77 -6.51 -0.09
CA ARG A 42 14.55 -5.96 0.52
C ARG A 42 13.30 -6.63 0.00
N ALA A 43 13.20 -6.91 -1.30
CA ALA A 43 12.07 -7.62 -1.89
C ALA A 43 11.95 -9.03 -1.29
N TRP A 44 13.06 -9.76 -1.21
CA TRP A 44 13.13 -11.09 -0.60
C TRP A 44 12.70 -11.07 0.88
N CYS A 45 13.29 -10.19 1.69
CA CYS A 45 12.99 -10.09 3.12
C CYS A 45 11.52 -9.70 3.38
N ASN A 46 10.96 -8.80 2.57
CA ASN A 46 9.59 -8.31 2.76
C ASN A 46 8.53 -9.18 2.08
N PHE A 47 8.91 -10.07 1.15
CA PHE A 47 7.96 -10.88 0.39
C PHE A 47 6.99 -11.68 1.27
N PRO A 48 7.44 -12.45 2.29
CA PRO A 48 6.52 -13.19 3.16
C PRO A 48 5.57 -12.27 3.92
N HIS A 49 6.06 -11.12 4.39
CA HIS A 49 5.26 -10.13 5.11
C HIS A 49 4.17 -9.54 4.22
N GLY A 50 4.53 -9.14 2.98
CA GLY A 50 3.59 -8.62 1.99
C GLY A 50 2.51 -9.63 1.62
N VAL A 51 2.89 -10.89 1.34
CA VAL A 51 1.94 -11.97 1.03
C VAL A 51 0.99 -12.22 2.20
N ASN A 52 1.50 -12.24 3.43
CA ASN A 52 0.67 -12.44 4.61
C ASN A 52 -0.25 -11.25 4.90
N ALA A 53 0.21 -10.01 4.67
CA ALA A 53 -0.63 -8.82 4.75
C ALA A 53 -1.79 -8.89 3.75
N VAL A 54 -1.53 -9.27 2.50
CA VAL A 54 -2.61 -9.46 1.49
C VAL A 54 -3.59 -10.56 1.90
N LYS A 55 -3.11 -11.67 2.49
CA LYS A 55 -4.00 -12.73 3.01
C LYS A 55 -4.91 -12.21 4.12
N ARG A 56 -4.35 -11.50 5.11
CA ARG A 56 -5.11 -10.90 6.21
C ARG A 56 -6.09 -9.85 5.72
N TYR A 57 -5.65 -8.97 4.82
CA TYR A 57 -6.50 -7.99 4.13
C TYR A 57 -7.71 -8.66 3.48
N ARG A 58 -7.53 -9.70 2.66
CA ARG A 58 -8.64 -10.39 1.99
C ARG A 58 -9.63 -11.02 2.98
N ALA A 59 -9.13 -11.67 4.03
CA ALA A 59 -9.98 -12.25 5.06
C ALA A 59 -10.79 -11.16 5.78
N ARG A 60 -10.12 -10.09 6.21
CA ARG A 60 -10.75 -9.01 6.95
C ARG A 60 -11.70 -8.17 6.10
N MET A 61 -11.36 -7.92 4.84
CA MET A 61 -12.24 -7.30 3.83
C MET A 61 -13.55 -8.09 3.70
N LYS A 62 -13.49 -9.43 3.64
CA LYS A 62 -14.69 -10.27 3.59
C LYS A 62 -15.55 -10.12 4.85
N GLU A 63 -14.94 -10.14 6.03
CA GLU A 63 -15.65 -9.96 7.30
C GLU A 63 -16.35 -8.59 7.39
N LEU A 64 -15.61 -7.51 7.10
CA LEU A 64 -16.13 -6.14 7.19
C LEU A 64 -17.13 -5.82 6.09
N SER A 65 -17.00 -6.43 4.91
CA SER A 65 -17.96 -6.24 3.80
C SER A 65 -19.38 -6.68 4.14
N ALA A 66 -19.55 -7.59 5.11
CA ALA A 66 -20.86 -8.05 5.58
C ALA A 66 -21.57 -7.03 6.50
N LEU A 67 -20.87 -6.01 6.99
CA LEU A 67 -21.42 -4.97 7.86
C LEU A 67 -22.18 -3.91 7.07
N SER A 68 -23.18 -3.28 7.71
CA SER A 68 -23.90 -2.15 7.12
C SER A 68 -23.00 -0.92 6.97
N THR A 69 -23.39 0.01 6.10
CA THR A 69 -22.62 1.24 5.85
C THR A 69 -22.53 2.10 7.11
N GLU A 70 -23.61 2.17 7.89
CA GLU A 70 -23.68 2.90 9.16
C GLU A 70 -22.69 2.31 10.17
N LYS A 71 -22.61 0.97 10.24
CA LYS A 71 -21.67 0.31 11.14
C LYS A 71 -20.22 0.60 10.75
N LEU A 72 -19.91 0.57 9.45
CA LEU A 72 -18.58 0.92 8.95
C LEU A 72 -18.22 2.39 9.22
N GLN A 73 -19.18 3.32 9.03
CA GLN A 73 -19.00 4.73 9.36
C GLN A 73 -18.73 4.93 10.87
N ALA A 74 -19.52 4.29 11.73
CA ALA A 74 -19.32 4.36 13.19
C ALA A 74 -17.94 3.83 13.62
N MET A 75 -17.46 2.76 12.98
CA MET A 75 -16.11 2.23 13.23
C MET A 75 -15.03 3.22 12.77
N ARG A 76 -15.15 3.82 11.59
CA ARG A 76 -14.24 4.86 11.09
C ARG A 76 -14.16 6.05 12.05
N GLU A 77 -15.30 6.53 12.52
CA GLU A 77 -15.37 7.63 13.50
C GLU A 77 -14.75 7.25 14.85
N SER A 78 -14.89 5.99 15.27
CA SER A 78 -14.24 5.49 16.49
C SER A 78 -12.72 5.52 16.37
N ILE A 79 -12.18 5.07 15.22
CA ILE A 79 -10.73 5.09 14.94
C ILE A 79 -10.22 6.53 14.92
N ALA A 80 -10.90 7.43 14.20
CA ALA A 80 -10.52 8.84 14.14
C ALA A 80 -10.50 9.50 15.52
N ARG A 81 -11.54 9.24 16.34
CA ARG A 81 -11.60 9.73 17.73
C ARG A 81 -10.46 9.21 18.59
N GLU A 82 -10.09 7.95 18.44
CA GLU A 82 -8.97 7.37 19.18
C GLU A 82 -7.65 8.03 18.78
N ARG A 83 -7.39 8.18 17.48
CA ARG A 83 -6.20 8.88 16.98
C ARG A 83 -6.11 10.31 17.50
N SER A 84 -7.21 11.06 17.51
CA SER A 84 -7.25 12.41 18.09
C SER A 84 -6.97 12.42 19.60
N ARG A 85 -7.44 11.42 20.34
CA ARG A 85 -7.13 11.30 21.77
C ARG A 85 -5.66 10.99 22.01
N THR A 86 -5.08 10.08 21.23
CA THR A 86 -3.65 9.75 21.29
C THR A 86 -2.80 10.99 21.03
N LEU A 87 -3.13 11.77 19.98
CA LEU A 87 -2.44 13.03 19.68
C LEU A 87 -2.57 14.06 20.81
N ALA A 88 -3.76 14.20 21.40
CA ALA A 88 -3.97 15.14 22.49
C ALA A 88 -3.28 14.72 23.81
N ALA A 89 -3.02 13.42 23.98
CA ALA A 89 -2.33 12.87 25.13
C ALA A 89 -0.81 12.83 24.95
N ASP A 90 -0.31 13.05 23.74
CA ASP A 90 1.13 13.14 23.47
C ASP A 90 1.66 14.51 23.90
N VAL A 91 2.17 14.55 25.13
CA VAL A 91 2.67 15.79 25.76
C VAL A 91 4.13 16.07 25.38
N ASN A 92 4.86 15.06 24.92
CA ASN A 92 6.31 15.13 24.70
C ASN A 92 6.73 14.91 23.24
N ASP A 93 5.79 14.85 22.30
CA ASP A 93 6.05 14.55 20.87
C ASP A 93 6.81 13.22 20.72
N GLU A 94 6.40 12.23 21.51
CA GLU A 94 7.01 10.88 21.55
C GLU A 94 6.34 9.92 20.56
N LEU A 95 5.34 10.38 19.82
CA LEU A 95 4.70 9.56 18.79
C LEU A 95 5.66 9.26 17.65
N ASP A 96 5.82 7.97 17.37
CA ASP A 96 6.62 7.48 16.26
C ASP A 96 6.10 7.99 14.92
N ASP A 97 7.01 8.22 13.96
CA ASP A 97 6.67 8.67 12.60
C ASP A 97 5.64 7.73 11.93
N SER A 98 5.65 6.45 12.28
CA SER A 98 4.66 5.48 11.79
C SER A 98 3.22 5.81 12.19
N PHE A 99 3.01 6.58 13.26
CA PHE A 99 1.68 7.07 13.64
C PHE A 99 1.11 7.99 12.55
N TYR A 100 1.94 8.83 11.94
CA TYR A 100 1.54 9.77 10.88
C TYR A 100 1.56 9.15 9.49
N ALA A 101 2.17 7.97 9.35
CA ALA A 101 2.19 7.23 8.10
C ALA A 101 0.78 6.76 7.69
N SER A 102 0.63 6.44 6.40
CA SER A 102 -0.59 5.80 5.91
C SER A 102 -0.84 4.49 6.65
N PRO A 103 -2.10 4.17 6.98
CA PRO A 103 -2.43 2.96 7.71
C PRO A 103 -2.01 1.71 6.90
N PRO A 104 -1.54 0.64 7.57
CA PRO A 104 -1.18 -0.61 6.91
C PRO A 104 -2.33 -1.17 6.05
N LEU A 105 -2.00 -1.83 4.94
CA LEU A 105 -2.97 -2.41 3.99
C LEU A 105 -4.03 -3.26 4.69
N ASP A 106 -3.63 -4.08 5.65
CA ASP A 106 -4.48 -5.04 6.36
C ASP A 106 -5.12 -4.50 7.64
N SER A 107 -5.03 -3.18 7.88
CA SER A 107 -5.69 -2.52 9.00
C SER A 107 -7.17 -2.28 8.74
N ASP A 108 -7.96 -2.27 9.82
CA ASP A 108 -9.38 -1.90 9.75
C ASP A 108 -9.56 -0.48 9.19
N GLU A 109 -8.69 0.47 9.54
CA GLU A 109 -8.75 1.84 9.03
C GLU A 109 -8.68 1.90 7.50
N HIS A 110 -7.68 1.20 6.91
CA HIS A 110 -7.52 1.13 5.45
C HIS A 110 -8.71 0.41 4.79
N ILE A 111 -9.09 -0.76 5.32
CA ILE A 111 -10.14 -1.60 4.73
C ILE A 111 -11.50 -0.90 4.77
N ILE A 112 -11.86 -0.27 5.89
CA ILE A 112 -13.11 0.48 6.03
C ILE A 112 -13.14 1.65 5.06
N TYR A 113 -12.03 2.38 4.90
CA TYR A 113 -11.94 3.47 3.93
C TYR A 113 -12.24 2.98 2.50
N GLU A 114 -11.60 1.90 2.06
CA GLU A 114 -11.82 1.33 0.72
C GLU A 114 -13.26 0.83 0.53
N LEU A 115 -13.85 0.17 1.53
CA LEU A 115 -15.24 -0.29 1.48
C LEU A 115 -16.24 0.87 1.38
N LEU A 116 -16.08 1.91 2.20
CA LEU A 116 -16.95 3.08 2.17
C LEU A 116 -16.80 3.84 0.85
N LYS A 117 -15.58 3.99 0.35
CA LYS A 117 -15.29 4.60 -0.96
C LYS A 117 -15.99 3.82 -2.09
N ALA A 118 -15.88 2.50 -2.09
CA ALA A 118 -16.52 1.66 -3.09
C ALA A 118 -18.06 1.76 -3.04
N ARG A 119 -18.66 1.76 -1.84
CA ARG A 119 -20.11 1.93 -1.68
C ARG A 119 -20.60 3.29 -2.14
N ASN A 120 -19.92 4.37 -1.74
CA ASN A 120 -20.26 5.72 -2.17
C ASN A 120 -20.13 5.91 -3.70
N ALA A 121 -19.20 5.20 -4.35
CA ALA A 121 -19.07 5.21 -5.80
C ALA A 121 -20.21 4.47 -6.52
N LEU A 122 -20.79 3.45 -5.89
CA LEU A 122 -21.98 2.74 -6.38
C LEU A 122 -23.27 3.55 -6.18
N ASP A 123 -23.31 4.36 -5.12
CA ASP A 123 -24.44 5.24 -4.81
C ASP A 123 -24.40 6.58 -5.58
N ALA A 124 -23.31 6.87 -6.29
CA ALA A 124 -23.22 8.04 -7.16
C ALA A 124 -24.14 7.83 -8.38
N PRO A 125 -25.13 8.70 -8.64
CA PRO A 125 -25.97 8.57 -9.82
C PRO A 125 -25.07 8.60 -11.06
N ALA A 126 -25.24 7.60 -11.94
CA ALA A 126 -24.57 7.57 -13.23
C ALA A 126 -24.74 8.93 -13.89
N ALA A 127 -23.64 9.67 -14.05
CA ALA A 127 -23.67 10.98 -14.67
C ALA A 127 -24.36 10.83 -16.02
N VAL A 128 -25.53 11.45 -16.15
CA VAL A 128 -26.32 11.49 -17.39
C VAL A 128 -25.39 12.06 -18.45
N GLN A 129 -24.89 11.19 -19.33
CA GLN A 129 -24.24 11.61 -20.56
C GLN A 129 -25.34 12.21 -21.44
N SER A 130 -25.50 13.53 -21.33
CA SER A 130 -26.27 14.28 -22.31
C SER A 130 -25.46 14.38 -23.61
N PRO A 131 -26.12 14.24 -24.77
CA PRO A 131 -25.49 14.12 -26.09
C PRO A 131 -24.73 15.37 -26.55
#